data_AF-A0A1Z4BLG3-F1
#
_entry.id   AF-A0A1Z4BLG3-F1
#
_cell.length_a   1.000
_cell.length_b   1.000
_cell.length_c   1.000
_cell.angle_alpha   90.00
_cell.angle_beta   90.00
_cell.angle_gamma   90.00
#
_symmetry.space_group_name_H-M   'P 1'
#
loop_
_entity.id
_entity.type
_entity.pdbx_description
1 polymer ?
#
loop_
_entity_poly.entity_id
_entity_poly.type
_entity_poly.pdbx_seq_one_letter_code
_entity_poly.pdbx_strand_id
1 'polypeptide(L)'
;MGTLRYSSYDIVLQEVPNEISLCFTITGCPLACEGCHSEYIWDGSKGCALTNEGLEQLLSKYEDMISCVLFMGGEWQVETLLSLIFQVKCKRLKTALYTGLNLKQVQRKYPELLGCLDYIKTGKWLPKLGGLDSPTTNQEFLNLQTGEVMNKLFYKKSKR
;
A
#
# COMPACT_ATOMS: atom_id res chain seq x y z
N MET A 1 18.40 2.17 12.58
CA MET A 1 17.51 1.91 11.42
C MET A 1 16.70 0.69 11.78
N GLY A 2 15.38 0.79 11.90
CA GLY A 2 14.59 -0.39 12.19
C GLY A 2 14.29 -1.18 10.92
N THR A 3 13.57 -2.29 11.08
CA THR A 3 13.30 -3.23 10.01
C THR A 3 11.84 -3.18 9.63
N LEU A 4 11.54 -2.95 8.36
CA LEU A 4 10.20 -3.15 7.80
C LEU A 4 9.96 -4.65 7.63
N ARG A 5 8.80 -5.15 8.05
CA ARG A 5 8.46 -6.57 7.98
C ARG A 5 7.13 -6.79 7.28
N TYR A 6 6.94 -7.96 6.69
CA TYR A 6 5.71 -8.33 5.99
C TYR A 6 5.25 -9.73 6.40
N SER A 7 3.93 -9.94 6.51
CA SER A 7 3.35 -11.24 6.81
C SER A 7 3.28 -12.15 5.58
N SER A 8 2.99 -11.55 4.43
CA SER A 8 2.83 -12.25 3.14
C SER A 8 3.09 -11.28 2.00
N TYR A 9 3.36 -11.83 0.82
CA TYR A 9 3.30 -11.11 -0.44
C TYR A 9 2.50 -11.93 -1.45
N ASP A 10 1.80 -11.24 -2.35
CA ASP A 10 0.93 -11.85 -3.35
C ASP A 10 0.97 -11.03 -4.66
N ILE A 11 0.61 -11.66 -5.77
CA ILE A 11 0.34 -10.94 -7.03
C ILE A 11 -1.15 -10.62 -7.09
N VAL A 12 -1.50 -9.34 -7.12
CA VAL A 12 -2.90 -8.87 -7.09
C VAL A 12 -3.23 -8.03 -8.32
N LEU A 13 -4.49 -8.09 -8.74
CA LEU A 13 -4.99 -7.45 -9.97
C LEU A 13 -6.03 -6.35 -9.71
N GLN A 14 -6.53 -6.25 -8.48
CA GLN A 14 -7.69 -5.41 -8.14
C GLN A 14 -7.34 -4.27 -7.17
N GLU A 15 -6.23 -4.37 -6.46
CA GLU A 15 -5.85 -3.36 -5.45
C GLU A 15 -5.32 -2.07 -6.08
N VAL A 16 -4.59 -2.15 -7.20
CA VAL A 16 -4.18 -0.97 -7.96
C VAL A 16 -4.83 -1.07 -9.34
N PRO A 17 -5.87 -0.27 -9.64
CA PRO A 17 -6.60 -0.37 -10.89
C PRO A 17 -5.69 -0.23 -12.12
N ASN A 18 -5.82 -1.17 -13.05
CA ASN A 18 -5.03 -1.29 -14.28
C ASN A 18 -3.56 -1.70 -14.09
N GLU A 19 -3.17 -2.19 -12.91
CA GLU A 19 -1.81 -2.66 -12.64
C GLU A 19 -1.80 -4.12 -12.16
N ILE A 20 -0.76 -4.85 -12.55
CA ILE A 20 -0.44 -6.14 -11.94
C ILE A 20 0.57 -5.86 -10.82
N SER A 21 0.12 -6.01 -9.58
CA SER A 21 0.89 -5.53 -8.43
C SER A 21 1.51 -6.67 -7.63
N LEU A 22 2.82 -6.59 -7.39
CA LEU A 22 3.45 -7.31 -6.28
C LEU A 22 3.06 -6.58 -4.99
N CYS A 23 2.19 -7.22 -4.21
CA CYS A 23 1.63 -6.64 -3.01
C CYS A 23 2.29 -7.23 -1.77
N PHE A 24 2.79 -6.37 -0.87
CA PHE A 24 3.29 -6.75 0.45
C PHE A 24 2.27 -6.36 1.52
N THR A 25 1.90 -7.31 2.38
CA THR A 25 1.15 -7.01 3.60
C THR A 25 2.13 -6.74 4.73
N ILE A 26 2.35 -5.46 5.05
CA ILE A 26 3.35 -5.02 6.03
C ILE A 26 2.80 -5.14 7.45
N THR A 27 3.63 -5.59 8.39
CA THR A 27 3.29 -5.71 9.82
C THR A 27 3.69 -4.46 10.61
N GLY A 28 3.12 -4.30 11.81
CA GLY A 28 3.37 -3.18 12.71
C GLY A 28 2.39 -2.03 12.55
N CYS A 29 1.08 -2.29 12.61
CA CYS A 29 0.04 -1.25 12.52
C CYS A 29 -0.48 -0.79 13.91
N PRO A 30 0.10 0.26 14.54
CA PRO A 30 -0.40 0.87 15.78
C PRO A 30 -1.79 1.48 15.70
N LEU A 31 -2.37 1.70 14.51
CA LEU A 31 -3.74 2.24 14.44
C LEU A 31 -4.80 1.32 15.05
N ALA A 32 -4.54 0.01 15.09
CA ALA A 32 -5.36 -1.01 15.75
C ALA A 32 -6.88 -0.78 15.60
N CYS A 33 -7.33 -0.54 14.37
CA CYS A 33 -8.70 -0.15 14.11
C CYS A 33 -9.68 -1.27 14.50
N GLU A 34 -10.74 -0.93 15.23
CA GLU A 34 -11.77 -1.89 15.63
C GLU A 34 -12.38 -2.60 14.41
N GLY A 35 -12.43 -3.94 14.45
CA GLY A 35 -12.97 -4.78 13.38
C GLY A 35 -12.12 -4.78 12.11
N CYS A 36 -10.82 -4.50 12.20
CA CYS A 36 -9.91 -4.58 11.06
C CYS A 36 -9.80 -6.02 10.56
N HIS A 37 -9.83 -6.23 9.24
CA HIS A 37 -9.62 -7.57 8.67
C HIS A 37 -8.20 -8.10 8.97
N SER A 38 -7.24 -7.21 9.23
CA SER A 38 -5.83 -7.53 9.35
C SER A 38 -5.31 -7.35 10.78
N GLU A 39 -6.06 -7.73 11.81
CA GLU A 39 -5.56 -7.62 13.22
C GLU A 39 -4.24 -8.37 13.44
N TYR A 40 -4.03 -9.46 12.69
CA TYR A 40 -2.80 -10.24 12.72
C TYR A 40 -1.54 -9.45 12.29
N ILE A 41 -1.68 -8.29 11.64
CA ILE A 41 -0.55 -7.43 11.24
C ILE A 41 -0.19 -6.37 12.28
N TRP A 42 -0.89 -6.27 13.42
CA TRP A 42 -0.62 -5.22 14.41
C TRP A 42 0.75 -5.38 15.08
N ASP A 43 1.18 -6.61 15.33
CA ASP A 43 2.48 -6.91 15.92
C ASP A 43 3.60 -6.76 14.88
N GLY A 44 4.36 -5.67 15.00
CA GLY A 44 5.51 -5.36 14.13
C GLY A 44 6.71 -6.30 14.30
N SER A 45 6.71 -7.22 15.27
CA SER A 45 7.73 -8.25 15.40
C SER A 45 7.47 -9.47 14.49
N LYS A 46 6.25 -9.62 13.97
CA LYS A 46 5.83 -10.75 13.14
C LYS A 46 6.23 -10.57 11.68
N GLY A 47 6.21 -11.69 10.95
CA GLY A 47 6.52 -11.73 9.52
C GLY A 47 8.01 -11.77 9.22
N CYS A 48 8.34 -11.64 7.94
CA CYS A 48 9.70 -11.67 7.40
C CYS A 48 10.22 -10.24 7.21
N ALA A 49 11.53 -10.04 7.36
CA ALA A 49 12.14 -8.75 7.05
C ALA A 49 12.06 -8.47 5.53
N LEU A 50 11.59 -7.27 5.16
CA LEU A 50 11.65 -6.78 3.78
C LEU A 50 12.96 -5.99 3.60
N THR A 51 14.01 -6.67 3.15
CA THR A 51 15.30 -6.03 2.86
C THR A 51 15.37 -5.63 1.38
N ASN A 52 16.31 -4.74 1.04
CA ASN A 52 16.55 -4.36 -0.36
C ASN A 52 16.95 -5.58 -1.21
N GLU A 53 17.73 -6.50 -0.67
CA GLU A 53 18.14 -7.73 -1.36
C GLU A 53 16.95 -8.68 -1.55
N GLY A 54 16.12 -8.85 -0.53
CA GLY A 54 14.90 -9.66 -0.62
C GLY A 54 13.91 -9.09 -1.63
N LEU A 55 13.76 -7.77 -1.67
CA LEU A 55 12.97 -7.09 -2.69
C LEU A 55 13.57 -7.30 -4.08
N GLU A 56 14.89 -7.15 -4.26
CA GLU A 56 15.56 -7.32 -5.57
C GLU A 56 15.30 -8.72 -6.15
N GLN A 57 15.38 -9.75 -5.31
CA GLN A 57 15.13 -11.13 -5.71
C GLN A 57 13.69 -11.32 -6.18
N LEU A 58 12.72 -10.72 -5.49
CA LEU A 58 11.31 -10.78 -5.87
C LEU A 58 11.03 -9.98 -7.14
N LEU A 59 11.59 -8.79 -7.28
CA LEU A 59 11.46 -7.98 -8.50
C LEU A 59 12.04 -8.70 -9.72
N SER A 60 13.19 -9.37 -9.56
CA SER A 60 13.79 -10.16 -10.64
C SER A 60 12.96 -11.41 -10.95
N LYS A 61 12.40 -12.07 -9.94
CA LYS A 61 11.55 -13.26 -10.11
C LYS A 61 10.28 -12.97 -10.90
N TYR A 62 9.69 -11.78 -10.71
CA TYR A 62 8.45 -11.36 -11.36
C TYR A 62 8.68 -10.31 -12.46
N GLU A 63 9.91 -10.21 -12.97
CA GLU A 63 10.26 -9.32 -14.08
C GLU A 63 9.32 -9.57 -15.28
N ASP A 64 8.93 -8.50 -15.96
CA ASP A 64 7.95 -8.48 -17.05
C ASP A 64 6.52 -8.97 -16.72
N MET A 65 6.26 -9.48 -15.51
CA MET A 65 4.92 -9.91 -15.06
C MET A 65 4.18 -8.82 -14.28
N ILE A 66 4.91 -8.02 -13.51
CA ILE A 66 4.35 -6.96 -12.66
C ILE A 66 4.60 -5.59 -13.27
N SER A 67 3.70 -4.66 -12.99
CA SER A 67 3.80 -3.26 -13.40
C SER A 67 3.86 -2.30 -12.20
N CYS A 68 3.53 -2.79 -10.99
CA CYS A 68 3.48 -2.01 -9.77
C CYS A 68 3.95 -2.82 -8.56
N VAL A 69 4.46 -2.13 -7.53
CA VAL A 69 4.64 -2.69 -6.18
C VAL A 69 3.74 -1.92 -5.22
N LEU A 70 2.93 -2.67 -4.47
CA LEU A 70 1.99 -2.14 -3.49
C LEU A 70 2.46 -2.52 -2.08
N PHE A 71 2.58 -1.52 -1.20
CA PHE A 71 2.81 -1.71 0.23
C PHE A 71 1.49 -1.52 0.97
N MET A 72 0.89 -2.61 1.47
CA MET A 72 -0.36 -2.57 2.23
C MET A 72 -0.13 -2.56 3.73
N GLY A 73 -0.60 -1.51 4.40
CA GLY A 73 -0.66 -1.49 5.87
C GLY A 73 0.71 -1.40 6.54
N GLY A 74 0.73 -1.68 7.85
CA GLY A 74 1.80 -1.38 8.80
C GLY A 74 2.08 0.13 8.91
N GLU A 75 2.20 0.73 10.09
CA GLU A 75 2.83 2.05 10.15
C GLU A 75 4.32 1.86 9.87
N TRP A 76 4.67 2.15 8.63
CA TRP A 76 5.98 1.92 8.04
C TRP A 76 7.09 2.70 8.74
N GLN A 77 8.31 2.21 8.55
CA GLN A 77 9.51 2.97 8.82
C GLN A 77 9.86 3.75 7.55
N VAL A 78 9.67 5.06 7.61
CA VAL A 78 9.67 5.91 6.42
C VAL A 78 10.98 5.82 5.65
N GLU A 79 12.13 5.79 6.34
CA GLU A 79 13.44 5.71 5.71
C GLU A 79 13.62 4.39 4.95
N THR A 80 13.20 3.28 5.55
CA THR A 80 13.26 1.95 4.92
C THR A 80 12.28 1.87 3.74
N LEU A 81 11.05 2.38 3.90
CA LEU A 81 10.06 2.39 2.83
C LEU A 81 10.53 3.23 1.64
N LEU A 82 11.15 4.39 1.86
CA LEU A 82 11.72 5.23 0.80
C LEU A 82 12.84 4.52 0.04
N SER A 83 13.73 3.80 0.74
CA SER A 83 14.77 2.98 0.11
C SER A 83 14.17 1.92 -0.82
N LEU A 84 13.14 1.22 -0.35
CA LEU A 84 12.45 0.20 -1.13
C LEU A 84 11.74 0.82 -2.35
N ILE A 85 11.01 1.93 -2.16
CA ILE A 85 10.35 2.67 -3.25
C ILE A 85 11.36 3.09 -4.32
N PHE A 86 12.51 3.62 -3.90
CA PHE A 86 13.56 4.02 -4.83
C PHE A 86 14.04 2.85 -5.69
N GLN A 87 14.27 1.69 -5.08
CA GLN A 87 14.65 0.47 -5.80
C GLN A 87 13.58 0.02 -6.82
N VAL A 88 12.30 0.06 -6.44
CA VAL A 88 11.19 -0.25 -7.36
C VAL A 88 11.19 0.71 -8.56
N LYS A 89 11.38 2.01 -8.31
CA LYS A 89 11.45 3.04 -9.36
C LYS A 89 12.63 2.84 -10.31
N CYS A 90 13.78 2.36 -9.81
CA CYS A 90 14.93 1.99 -10.67
C CYS A 90 14.58 0.89 -11.68
N LYS A 91 13.63 0.01 -11.35
CA LYS A 91 13.07 -1.01 -12.27
C LYS A 91 11.95 -0.47 -13.16
N ARG A 92 11.68 0.84 -13.14
CA ARG A 92 10.60 1.51 -13.90
C ARG A 92 9.20 0.99 -13.58
N LEU A 93 9.02 0.41 -12.40
CA LEU A 93 7.73 -0.03 -11.89
C LEU A 93 7.04 1.10 -11.13
N LYS A 94 5.71 1.07 -11.11
CA LYS A 94 4.91 1.99 -10.29
C LYS A 94 4.95 1.61 -8.82
N THR A 95 4.65 2.57 -7.95
CA THR A 95 4.59 2.36 -6.50
C THR A 95 3.28 2.84 -5.91
N ALA A 96 2.70 2.02 -5.04
CA ALA A 96 1.48 2.31 -4.33
C ALA A 96 1.64 2.06 -2.82
N LEU A 97 0.97 2.87 -2.01
CA LEU A 97 0.92 2.71 -0.56
C LEU A 97 -0.53 2.70 -0.07
N TYR A 98 -0.89 1.74 0.79
CA TYR A 98 -2.13 1.82 1.56
C TYR A 98 -1.84 2.16 3.01
N THR A 99 -2.53 3.17 3.53
CA THR A 99 -2.43 3.59 4.92
C THR A 99 -3.78 3.92 5.56
N GLY A 100 -3.88 3.71 6.87
CA GLY A 100 -4.97 4.24 7.68
C GLY A 100 -4.85 5.73 8.04
N LEU A 101 -3.69 6.37 7.81
CA LEU A 101 -3.55 7.82 7.93
C LEU A 101 -4.36 8.52 6.83
N ASN A 102 -4.87 9.72 7.11
CA ASN A 102 -5.45 10.57 6.06
C ASN A 102 -4.36 11.34 5.31
N LEU A 103 -4.69 11.85 4.11
CA LEU A 103 -3.72 12.55 3.25
C LEU A 103 -3.03 13.73 3.95
N LYS A 104 -3.75 14.54 4.75
CA LYS A 104 -3.17 15.67 5.48
C LYS A 104 -2.13 15.22 6.52
N GLN A 105 -2.38 14.09 7.20
CA GLN A 105 -1.43 13.51 8.15
C GLN A 105 -0.17 13.02 7.43
N VAL A 106 -0.32 12.35 6.29
CA VAL A 106 0.82 11.92 5.46
C VAL A 106 1.60 13.13 4.97
N GLN A 107 0.94 14.13 4.40
CA GLN A 107 1.58 15.35 3.90
C GLN A 107 2.35 16.10 4.99
N ARG A 108 1.81 16.18 6.21
CA ARG A 108 2.48 16.87 7.32
C ARG A 108 3.66 16.10 7.90
N LYS A 109 3.57 14.77 7.98
CA LYS A 109 4.56 13.93 8.68
C LYS A 109 5.61 13.34 7.75
N TYR A 110 5.22 13.01 6.52
CA TYR A 110 6.00 12.25 5.54
C TYR A 110 5.78 12.80 4.10
N PRO A 111 5.97 14.12 3.86
CA PRO A 111 5.75 14.71 2.54
C PRO A 111 6.56 14.03 1.43
N GLU A 112 7.74 13.51 1.75
CA GLU A 112 8.64 12.80 0.84
C GLU A 112 8.03 11.52 0.25
N LEU A 113 7.13 10.84 0.98
CA LEU A 113 6.40 9.69 0.43
C LEU A 113 5.49 10.11 -0.73
N LEU A 114 4.81 11.25 -0.60
CA LEU A 114 3.92 11.75 -1.66
C LEU A 114 4.70 12.14 -2.92
N GLY A 115 5.97 12.51 -2.80
CA GLY A 115 6.83 12.84 -3.94
C GLY A 115 7.37 11.64 -4.70
N CYS A 116 7.32 10.43 -4.14
CA CYS A 116 7.90 9.22 -4.75
C CYS A 116 6.88 8.11 -5.07
N LEU A 117 5.64 8.23 -4.61
CA LEU A 117 4.55 7.30 -4.90
C LEU A 117 3.78 7.72 -6.17
N ASP A 118 3.26 6.73 -6.91
CA ASP A 118 2.28 7.00 -7.98
C ASP A 118 0.85 6.98 -7.46
N TYR A 119 0.57 6.08 -6.51
CA TYR A 119 -0.75 5.92 -5.93
C TYR A 119 -0.71 5.87 -4.40
N ILE A 120 -1.76 6.37 -3.77
CA ILE A 120 -1.94 6.22 -2.33
C ILE A 120 -3.40 5.95 -1.97
N LYS A 121 -3.64 4.92 -1.15
CA LYS A 121 -4.89 4.77 -0.41
C LYS A 121 -4.72 5.37 0.97
N THR A 122 -5.61 6.26 1.37
CA THR A 122 -5.64 6.86 2.71
C THR A 122 -6.95 6.56 3.44
N GLY A 123 -6.94 6.70 4.76
CA GLY A 123 -8.11 6.59 5.62
C GLY A 123 -8.19 5.27 6.39
N LYS A 124 -8.38 5.39 7.71
CA LYS A 124 -8.52 4.23 8.62
C LYS A 124 -9.71 3.38 8.25
N TRP A 125 -9.65 2.11 8.62
CA TRP A 125 -10.79 1.21 8.50
C TRP A 125 -11.90 1.63 9.47
N LEU A 126 -13.12 1.77 8.95
CA LEU A 126 -14.34 2.00 9.72
C LEU A 126 -15.39 0.99 9.28
N PRO A 127 -15.74 -0.01 10.12
CA PRO A 127 -16.67 -1.08 9.73
C PRO A 127 -18.01 -0.57 9.19
N LYS A 128 -18.52 0.54 9.75
CA LYS A 128 -19.79 1.16 9.35
C LYS A 128 -19.77 1.79 7.94
N LEU A 129 -18.60 2.10 7.41
CA LEU A 129 -18.43 2.79 6.12
C LEU A 129 -17.89 1.87 5.01
N GLY A 130 -17.24 0.76 5.38
CA GLY A 130 -16.71 -0.23 4.45
C GLY A 130 -15.44 0.23 3.72
N GLY A 131 -15.00 -0.58 2.75
CA GLY A 131 -13.78 -0.38 1.97
C GLY A 131 -13.99 0.47 0.71
N LEU A 132 -13.00 0.48 -0.19
CA LEU A 132 -13.06 1.26 -1.43
C LEU A 132 -14.20 0.86 -2.37
N ASP A 133 -14.73 -0.36 -2.23
CA ASP A 133 -15.89 -0.85 -2.97
C ASP A 133 -17.22 -0.28 -2.46
N SER A 134 -17.22 0.36 -1.28
CA SER A 134 -18.37 1.05 -0.70
C SER A 134 -18.43 2.51 -1.12
N PRO A 135 -19.58 3.02 -1.61
CA PRO A 135 -19.74 4.44 -1.95
C PRO A 135 -19.74 5.35 -0.72
N THR A 136 -19.92 4.82 0.49
CA THR A 136 -19.96 5.58 1.75
C THR A 136 -18.63 5.55 2.52
N THR A 137 -17.59 4.95 1.94
CA THR A 137 -16.28 4.81 2.59
C THR A 137 -15.65 6.16 2.93
N ASN A 138 -14.88 6.20 4.02
CA ASN A 138 -14.00 7.33 4.34
C ASN A 138 -12.58 7.19 3.74
N GLN A 139 -12.36 6.15 2.93
CA GLN A 139 -11.07 5.86 2.32
C GLN A 139 -10.99 6.46 0.93
N GLU A 140 -9.82 6.98 0.56
CA GLU A 140 -9.60 7.56 -0.77
C GLU A 140 -8.39 6.89 -1.41
N PHE A 141 -8.56 6.38 -2.63
CA PHE A 141 -7.48 5.94 -3.49
C PHE A 141 -7.17 7.04 -4.52
N LEU A 142 -6.00 7.65 -4.41
CA LEU A 142 -5.58 8.84 -5.15
C LEU A 142 -4.44 8.48 -6.12
N ASN A 143 -4.54 8.98 -7.35
CA ASN A 143 -3.40 9.09 -8.26
C ASN A 143 -2.63 10.37 -7.96
N LEU A 144 -1.40 10.25 -7.47
CA LEU A 144 -0.59 11.39 -7.05
C LEU A 144 -0.05 12.21 -8.23
N GLN A 145 0.01 11.63 -9.44
CA GLN A 145 0.45 12.33 -10.64
C GLN A 145 -0.65 13.26 -11.20
N THR A 146 -1.92 12.86 -11.08
CA THR A 146 -3.05 13.62 -11.64
C THR A 146 -3.89 14.34 -10.59
N GLY A 147 -3.79 13.95 -9.32
CA GLY A 147 -4.68 14.38 -8.25
C GLY A 147 -6.09 13.77 -8.33
N GLU A 148 -6.32 12.78 -9.21
CA GLU A 148 -7.64 12.15 -9.36
C GLU A 148 -7.91 11.15 -8.23
N VAL A 149 -9.05 11.29 -7.55
CA VAL A 149 -9.60 10.26 -6.67
C VAL A 149 -10.28 9.19 -7.51
N MET A 150 -9.78 7.95 -7.44
CA MET A 150 -10.10 6.84 -8.33
C MET A 150 -11.05 5.80 -7.69
N ASN A 151 -11.68 6.09 -6.54
CA ASN A 151 -12.57 5.17 -5.82
C ASN A 151 -13.63 4.48 -6.70
N LYS A 152 -14.16 5.20 -7.70
CA LYS A 152 -15.16 4.70 -8.66
C LYS A 152 -14.74 3.40 -9.37
N LEU A 153 -13.43 3.14 -9.49
CA LEU A 153 -12.90 1.94 -10.14
C LEU A 153 -12.99 0.67 -9.27
N PHE A 154 -13.19 0.82 -7.96
CA PHE A 154 -13.34 -0.29 -7.01
C PHE A 154 -14.80 -0.73 -6.85
N TYR A 155 -15.76 0.08 -7.30
CA TYR A 155 -17.17 -0.27 -7.20
C TYR A 155 -17.46 -1.49 -8.07
N LYS A 156 -18.14 -2.48 -7.47
CA LYS A 156 -18.60 -3.66 -8.21
C LYS A 156 -19.49 -3.19 -9.35
N LYS A 157 -19.10 -3.47 -10.60
CA LYS A 157 -19.99 -3.30 -11.74
C LYS A 157 -21.21 -4.18 -11.48
N SER A 158 -22.40 -3.56 -11.44
CA SER A 158 -23.65 -4.32 -11.39
C SER A 158 -23.63 -5.35 -12.51
N LYS A 159 -23.85 -6.63 -12.19
CA LYS A 159 -24.01 -7.68 -13.20
C LYS A 159 -25.19 -7.24 -14.09
N ARG A 160 -24.89 -6.85 -15.34
CA ARG A 160 -25.90 -6.79 -16.39
C ARG A 160 -26.21 -8.21 -16.84
#